data_AF-A0A8H7U756-F1
#
_entry.id   AF-A0A8H7U756-F1
#
_cell.length_a   1.000
_cell.length_b   1.000
_cell.length_c   1.000
_cell.angle_alpha   90.00
_cell.angle_beta   90.00
_cell.angle_gamma   90.00
#
_symmetry.space_group_name_H-M   'P 1'
#
loop_
_entity.id
_entity.type
_entity.pdbx_description
1 polymer ?
#
loop_
_entity_poly.entity_id
_entity_poly.type
_entity_poly.pdbx_seq_one_letter_code
_entity_poly.pdbx_strand_id
1 'polypeptide(L)'
;MEPPPSYDYVAQVNGSYDTGLYSDASADSYQRAEQFVAANLHLIDIPPPPHICQDILRSSLQAMQTLDLTQSAKDVLLVESATSAVFHPKLRPRFGRSHHRPQGDTDVCIQGLYPMLGTPQLKSYAQIKVKYDGGAPPEYGEELHYFEVTISQVASDVVMAIGLCTRPYPSFRMPGWNRHSIGWHSDDGRKFCDDPDGGEDYSAPWGNQGDVLGCGWQSDNGTVWFTRNGVLMGQAYTNLSPHVFFPAFGADGYCKVDFNFGQSPFRYQFLPFQRWLGSYTMQ
;
A
#
# COMPACT_ATOMS: atom_id res chain seq x y z
N MET A 1 4.44 -23.66 -21.46
CA MET A 1 4.49 -22.41 -20.69
C MET A 1 5.58 -21.57 -21.31
N GLU A 2 5.20 -20.52 -22.05
CA GLU A 2 6.18 -19.54 -22.50
C GLU A 2 6.77 -18.84 -21.28
N PRO A 3 8.09 -18.60 -21.24
CA PRO A 3 8.65 -17.69 -20.24
C PRO A 3 7.94 -16.33 -20.38
N PRO A 4 7.68 -15.60 -19.27
CA PRO A 4 7.17 -14.25 -19.38
C PRO A 4 8.09 -13.45 -20.32
N PRO A 5 7.54 -12.55 -21.17
CA PRO A 5 8.30 -11.85 -22.19
C PRO A 5 9.57 -11.28 -21.59
N SER A 6 10.72 -11.56 -22.23
CA SER A 6 12.01 -11.08 -21.74
C SER A 6 11.98 -9.56 -21.65
N TYR A 7 12.32 -9.06 -20.47
CA TYR A 7 12.15 -7.68 -20.00
C TYR A 7 12.87 -6.59 -20.81
N ASP A 8 13.64 -6.93 -21.83
CA ASP A 8 14.22 -5.97 -22.77
C ASP A 8 13.15 -5.28 -23.64
N TYR A 9 11.95 -5.88 -23.79
CA TYR A 9 10.88 -5.33 -24.63
C TYR A 9 10.02 -4.24 -23.95
N VAL A 10 9.92 -4.23 -22.61
CA VAL A 10 9.08 -3.24 -21.88
C VAL A 10 9.78 -1.88 -21.84
N ALA A 11 11.11 -1.85 -21.81
CA ALA A 11 11.90 -0.63 -21.92
C ALA A 11 11.79 0.08 -23.29
N GLN A 12 11.07 -0.50 -24.27
CA GLN A 12 10.99 0.01 -25.64
C GLN A 12 9.60 0.50 -26.06
N VAL A 13 8.63 0.59 -25.15
CA VAL A 13 7.31 1.13 -25.50
C VAL A 13 7.26 2.61 -25.11
N ASN A 14 7.15 3.45 -26.15
CA ASN A 14 7.17 4.91 -26.09
C ASN A 14 6.20 5.49 -25.05
N GLY A 15 6.74 6.29 -24.11
CA GLY A 15 5.99 7.09 -23.14
C GLY A 15 6.30 6.74 -21.70
N SER A 16 7.58 6.76 -21.31
CA SER A 16 8.02 6.40 -19.95
C SER A 16 8.31 7.65 -19.12
N TYR A 17 8.60 7.47 -17.83
CA TYR A 17 9.22 8.43 -16.89
C TYR A 17 10.27 9.40 -17.47
N ASP A 18 10.83 9.13 -18.66
CA ASP A 18 11.77 9.96 -19.42
C ASP A 18 11.12 11.09 -20.25
N THR A 19 9.80 11.02 -20.53
CA THR A 19 9.07 11.93 -21.44
C THR A 19 7.95 12.76 -20.80
N GLY A 20 7.76 12.66 -19.48
CA GLY A 20 7.08 13.70 -18.70
C GLY A 20 5.60 13.90 -19.03
N LEU A 21 4.76 12.93 -18.69
CA LEU A 21 3.41 13.30 -18.26
C LEU A 21 3.38 13.68 -16.77
N TYR A 22 4.27 13.11 -15.95
CA TYR A 22 4.43 13.44 -14.52
C TYR A 22 5.90 13.30 -14.11
N SER A 23 6.49 14.38 -13.57
CA SER A 23 7.93 14.49 -13.30
C SER A 23 8.25 14.19 -11.84
N ASP A 24 7.63 13.15 -11.28
CA ASP A 24 7.58 12.97 -9.82
C ASP A 24 8.77 12.17 -9.30
N ALA A 25 9.38 11.33 -10.13
CA ALA A 25 10.59 10.60 -9.77
C ALA A 25 11.71 10.71 -10.82
N SER A 26 12.95 10.81 -10.34
CA SER A 26 14.13 10.80 -11.21
C SER A 26 14.39 9.42 -11.84
N ALA A 27 14.96 9.39 -13.04
CA ALA A 27 15.37 8.14 -13.70
C ALA A 27 16.32 7.28 -12.83
N ASP A 28 17.19 7.93 -12.03
CA ASP A 28 18.05 7.26 -11.06
C ASP A 28 17.24 6.54 -9.97
N SER A 29 16.17 7.17 -9.47
CA SER A 29 15.27 6.55 -8.48
C SER A 29 14.64 5.28 -9.02
N TYR A 30 14.07 5.35 -10.23
CA TYR A 30 13.49 4.20 -10.88
C TYR A 30 14.51 3.07 -11.05
N GLN A 31 15.70 3.36 -11.60
CA GLN A 31 16.72 2.34 -11.80
C GLN A 31 17.19 1.71 -10.48
N ARG A 32 17.38 2.51 -9.42
CA ARG A 32 17.72 2.00 -8.08
C ARG A 32 16.61 1.11 -7.52
N ALA A 33 15.35 1.48 -7.73
CA ALA A 33 14.19 0.69 -7.30
C ALA A 33 14.12 -0.64 -8.04
N GLU A 34 14.36 -0.65 -9.35
CA GLU A 34 14.37 -1.87 -10.15
C GLU A 34 15.48 -2.84 -9.72
N GLN A 35 16.69 -2.32 -9.45
CA GLN A 35 17.79 -3.10 -8.90
C GLN A 35 17.45 -3.65 -7.51
N PHE A 36 16.82 -2.84 -6.65
CA PHE A 36 16.36 -3.26 -5.34
C PHE A 36 15.36 -4.41 -5.45
N VAL A 37 14.34 -4.27 -6.30
CA VAL A 37 13.34 -5.32 -6.53
C VAL A 37 14.02 -6.60 -7.01
N ALA A 38 14.85 -6.51 -8.06
CA ALA A 38 15.55 -7.67 -8.63
C ALA A 38 16.41 -8.41 -7.60
N ALA A 39 17.13 -7.69 -6.74
CA ALA A 39 17.96 -8.27 -5.70
C ALA A 39 17.15 -8.98 -4.59
N ASN A 40 15.90 -8.57 -4.37
CA ASN A 40 15.07 -9.02 -3.26
C ASN A 40 13.87 -9.87 -3.67
N LEU A 41 13.70 -10.24 -4.95
CA LEU A 41 12.58 -11.07 -5.43
C LEU A 41 12.39 -12.36 -4.62
N HIS A 42 13.49 -12.98 -4.18
CA HIS A 42 13.45 -14.20 -3.37
C HIS A 42 12.88 -14.03 -1.95
N LEU A 43 12.68 -12.78 -1.50
CA LEU A 43 12.11 -12.43 -0.20
C LEU A 43 10.62 -12.07 -0.28
N ILE A 44 10.10 -11.86 -1.49
CA ILE A 44 8.68 -11.54 -1.73
C ILE A 44 7.84 -12.80 -1.50
N ASP A 45 6.61 -12.61 -0.98
CA ASP A 45 5.63 -13.65 -0.71
C ASP A 45 6.09 -14.77 0.22
N ILE A 46 7.15 -14.54 1.02
CA ILE A 46 7.52 -15.44 2.11
C ILE A 46 6.38 -15.45 3.13
N PRO A 47 5.80 -16.62 3.45
CA PRO A 47 4.75 -16.73 4.45
C PRO A 47 5.21 -16.17 5.80
N PRO A 48 4.36 -15.41 6.52
CA PRO A 48 4.69 -14.97 7.87
C PRO A 48 4.91 -16.18 8.79
N PRO A 49 5.77 -16.07 9.82
CA PRO A 49 5.97 -17.13 10.79
C PRO A 49 4.63 -17.63 11.38
N PRO A 50 4.49 -18.92 11.70
CA PRO A 50 3.22 -19.47 12.19
C PRO A 50 2.66 -18.75 13.43
N HIS A 51 3.52 -18.28 14.33
CA HIS A 51 3.09 -17.53 15.52
C HIS A 51 2.46 -16.18 15.15
N ILE A 52 3.00 -15.46 14.16
CA ILE A 52 2.40 -14.22 13.64
C ILE A 52 1.03 -14.52 13.05
N CYS A 53 0.89 -15.59 12.27
CA CYS A 53 -0.40 -15.98 11.70
C CYS A 53 -1.42 -16.34 12.79
N GLN A 54 -0.99 -17.05 13.84
CA GLN A 54 -1.83 -17.36 15.00
C GLN A 54 -2.23 -16.10 15.77
N ASP A 55 -1.32 -15.14 15.92
CA ASP A 55 -1.57 -13.87 16.60
C ASP A 55 -2.51 -12.97 15.81
N ILE A 56 -2.47 -12.97 14.47
CA ILE A 56 -3.49 -12.31 13.63
C ILE A 56 -4.85 -12.97 13.85
N LEU A 57 -4.91 -14.30 13.79
CA LEU A 57 -6.15 -15.09 13.93
C LEU A 57 -6.80 -14.99 15.32
N ARG A 58 -6.00 -14.95 16.40
CA ARG A 58 -6.48 -14.74 17.79
C ARG A 58 -6.74 -13.27 18.06
N SER A 59 -5.85 -12.46 17.52
CA SER A 59 -5.73 -11.01 17.64
C SER A 59 -7.03 -10.34 17.32
N SER A 60 -7.36 -10.41 16.03
CA SER A 60 -8.23 -9.49 15.31
C SER A 60 -7.97 -8.02 15.71
N LEU A 61 -7.72 -7.15 14.74
CA LEU A 61 -7.51 -5.72 14.96
C LEU A 61 -6.29 -5.30 15.82
N GLN A 62 -6.11 -5.73 17.08
CA GLN A 62 -5.04 -5.24 17.96
C GLN A 62 -3.62 -5.55 17.44
N ALA A 63 -3.45 -6.69 16.77
CA ALA A 63 -2.18 -7.00 16.11
C ALA A 63 -1.95 -6.05 14.92
N MET A 64 -2.94 -5.85 14.04
CA MET A 64 -2.77 -5.07 12.80
C MET A 64 -2.56 -3.55 13.00
N GLN A 65 -2.64 -3.05 14.24
CA GLN A 65 -2.61 -1.63 14.61
C GLN A 65 -1.20 -1.03 14.77
N THR A 66 -0.22 -1.46 13.99
CA THR A 66 1.14 -0.92 14.10
C THR A 66 1.75 -0.69 12.73
N LEU A 67 2.29 0.52 12.51
CA LEU A 67 3.20 0.79 11.41
C LEU A 67 4.54 0.06 11.64
N ASP A 68 5.19 -0.34 10.55
CA ASP A 68 6.52 -0.94 10.62
C ASP A 68 7.57 0.12 10.99
N LEU A 69 7.97 0.14 12.26
CA LEU A 69 8.99 1.04 12.80
C LEU A 69 10.42 0.67 12.37
N THR A 70 10.61 -0.46 11.67
CA THR A 70 11.94 -0.97 11.32
C THR A 70 12.46 -0.45 9.98
N GLN A 71 11.60 0.13 9.13
CA GLN A 71 12.06 0.77 7.91
C GLN A 71 12.81 2.06 8.23
N SER A 72 14.10 1.99 7.92
CA SER A 72 15.15 2.97 8.17
C SER A 72 14.86 4.31 7.48
N ALA A 73 14.06 5.15 8.12
CA ALA A 73 13.80 6.51 7.68
C ALA A 73 13.73 7.49 8.86
N LYS A 74 14.48 7.23 9.95
CA LYS A 74 14.47 8.02 11.20
C LYS A 74 14.67 9.54 11.01
N ASP A 75 15.25 9.95 9.87
CA ASP A 75 15.52 11.37 9.57
C ASP A 75 14.38 12.08 8.80
N VAL A 76 13.39 11.33 8.28
CA VAL A 76 12.31 11.86 7.40
C VAL A 76 10.91 11.38 7.76
N LEU A 77 10.81 10.39 8.64
CA LEU A 77 9.56 9.82 9.11
C LEU A 77 9.58 9.81 10.63
N LEU A 78 8.60 10.46 11.24
CA LEU A 78 8.32 10.39 12.66
C LEU A 78 7.04 9.58 12.88
N VAL A 79 7.16 8.36 13.38
CA VAL A 79 6.00 7.59 13.83
C VAL A 79 5.69 8.03 15.27
N GLU A 80 4.65 8.86 15.44
CA GLU A 80 4.27 9.44 16.73
C GLU A 80 3.54 8.44 17.63
N SER A 81 2.84 7.49 17.02
CA SER A 81 2.12 6.42 17.71
C SER A 81 2.03 5.18 16.83
N ALA A 82 1.45 4.10 17.34
CA ALA A 82 1.26 2.88 16.57
C ALA A 82 0.48 3.09 15.24
N THR A 83 -0.32 4.15 15.14
CA THR A 83 -1.17 4.46 13.99
C THR A 83 -1.08 5.91 13.51
N SER A 84 -0.09 6.69 13.93
CA SER A 84 0.13 8.08 13.47
C SER A 84 1.53 8.24 12.93
N ALA A 85 1.65 8.86 11.76
CA ALA A 85 2.92 9.15 11.12
C ALA A 85 2.98 10.60 10.62
N VAL A 86 4.17 11.19 10.73
CA VAL A 86 4.50 12.50 10.18
C VAL A 86 5.63 12.33 9.19
N PHE A 87 5.39 12.78 7.96
CA PHE A 87 6.35 12.78 6.87
C PHE A 87 7.04 14.15 6.84
N HIS A 88 8.36 14.12 6.78
CA HIS A 88 9.23 15.26 6.65
C HIS A 88 10.26 14.93 5.56
N PRO A 89 9.93 15.07 4.27
CA PRO A 89 10.91 14.84 3.21
C PRO A 89 12.13 15.74 3.45
N LYS A 90 13.31 15.26 3.03
CA LYS A 90 14.57 15.98 3.24
C LYS A 90 14.60 17.31 2.51
N LEU A 91 14.15 18.39 3.14
CA LEU A 91 14.61 19.73 2.81
C LEU A 91 15.80 20.04 3.73
N ARG A 92 17.03 19.94 3.19
CA ARG A 92 18.17 20.62 3.82
C ARG A 92 18.31 22.01 3.17
N PRO A 93 17.81 23.09 3.77
CA PRO A 93 18.20 24.42 3.35
C PRO A 93 19.68 24.61 3.72
N ARG A 94 20.59 24.54 2.74
CA ARG A 94 21.91 25.14 2.91
C ARG A 94 21.81 26.60 2.50
N PHE A 95 21.82 27.49 3.48
CA PHE A 95 22.07 28.90 3.23
C PHE A 95 23.40 29.06 2.49
N GLY A 96 23.33 29.63 1.29
CA GLY A 96 24.49 30.03 0.48
C GLY A 96 25.11 28.92 -0.39
N ARG A 97 24.57 28.72 -1.61
CA ARG A 97 25.30 28.68 -2.91
C ARG A 97 24.40 28.13 -4.04
N SER A 98 24.28 28.96 -5.08
CA SER A 98 23.98 28.75 -6.51
C SER A 98 23.24 27.49 -7.02
N HIS A 99 22.31 27.79 -7.93
CA HIS A 99 21.52 26.99 -8.87
C HIS A 99 22.20 25.72 -9.44
N HIS A 100 21.37 24.68 -9.62
CA HIS A 100 21.64 23.36 -10.21
C HIS A 100 22.31 22.30 -9.32
N ARG A 101 21.55 21.75 -8.37
CA ARG A 101 21.73 20.37 -7.93
C ARG A 101 20.46 19.58 -8.23
N PRO A 102 20.55 18.28 -8.59
CA PRO A 102 19.36 17.44 -8.74
C PRO A 102 18.60 17.48 -7.42
N GLN A 103 17.31 17.81 -7.52
CA GLN A 103 16.37 17.72 -6.41
C GLN A 103 16.42 16.25 -5.97
N GLY A 104 16.97 15.99 -4.79
CA GLY A 104 17.07 14.63 -4.29
C GLY A 104 15.65 14.08 -4.14
N ASP A 105 15.48 12.82 -4.49
CA ASP A 105 14.21 12.11 -4.36
C ASP A 105 13.67 12.23 -2.92
N THR A 106 12.48 12.80 -2.79
CA THR A 106 11.81 13.07 -1.52
C THR A 106 10.77 12.03 -1.16
N ASP A 107 10.51 11.08 -2.06
CA ASP A 107 9.51 10.05 -1.88
C ASP A 107 9.87 9.16 -0.70
N VAL A 108 8.88 8.93 0.17
CA VAL A 108 8.98 8.00 1.29
C VAL A 108 7.71 7.18 1.34
N CYS A 109 7.86 5.85 1.38
CA CYS A 109 6.78 4.91 1.59
C CYS A 109 6.94 4.20 2.93
N ILE A 110 5.83 4.04 3.63
CA ILE A 110 5.71 3.29 4.87
C ILE A 110 4.69 2.18 4.69
N GLN A 111 4.88 1.10 5.44
CA GLN A 111 3.98 -0.06 5.41
C GLN A 111 3.45 -0.39 6.80
N GLY A 112 2.26 -0.97 6.86
CA GLY A 112 1.75 -1.63 8.06
C GLY A 112 2.64 -2.82 8.45
N LEU A 113 2.68 -3.16 9.73
CA LEU A 113 3.52 -4.26 10.22
C LEU A 113 3.02 -5.64 9.76
N TYR A 114 1.70 -5.80 9.65
CA TYR A 114 1.03 -7.07 9.37
C TYR A 114 0.46 -7.13 7.95
N PRO A 115 0.51 -8.32 7.31
CA PRO A 115 -0.01 -8.48 5.96
C PRO A 115 -1.54 -8.66 5.95
N MET A 116 -2.17 -8.25 4.84
CA MET A 116 -3.60 -8.40 4.57
C MET A 116 -3.87 -9.77 3.92
N LEU A 117 -3.79 -10.83 4.74
CA LEU A 117 -4.00 -12.23 4.32
C LEU A 117 -5.40 -12.74 4.67
N GLY A 118 -6.03 -13.47 3.74
CA GLY A 118 -7.31 -14.16 4.01
C GLY A 118 -7.18 -15.23 5.11
N THR A 119 -8.27 -15.51 5.80
CA THR A 119 -8.36 -16.54 6.86
C THR A 119 -7.90 -17.92 6.38
N PRO A 120 -8.24 -18.42 5.18
CA PRO A 120 -7.72 -19.71 4.69
C PRO A 120 -6.19 -19.72 4.59
N GLN A 121 -5.60 -18.63 4.08
CA GLN A 121 -4.15 -18.47 3.96
C GLN A 121 -3.49 -18.40 5.34
N LEU A 122 -4.04 -17.59 6.25
CA LEU A 122 -3.58 -17.48 7.64
C LEU A 122 -3.64 -18.82 8.38
N LYS A 123 -4.72 -19.59 8.26
CA LYS A 123 -4.86 -20.92 8.88
C LYS A 123 -3.84 -21.90 8.33
N SER A 124 -3.60 -21.86 7.02
CA SER A 124 -2.58 -22.69 6.35
C SER A 124 -1.18 -22.38 6.90
N TYR A 125 -0.79 -21.10 6.94
CA TYR A 125 0.51 -20.66 7.45
C TYR A 125 0.66 -20.85 8.96
N ALA A 126 -0.42 -20.72 9.73
CA ALA A 126 -0.47 -21.01 11.16
C ALA A 126 -0.37 -22.52 11.48
N GLN A 127 -0.37 -23.39 10.46
CA GLN A 127 -0.40 -24.84 10.58
C GLN A 127 -1.61 -25.36 11.38
N ILE A 128 -2.72 -24.63 11.32
CA ILE A 128 -3.96 -24.99 12.00
C ILE A 128 -4.73 -25.98 11.13
N LYS A 129 -4.89 -27.21 11.61
CA LYS A 129 -5.73 -28.21 10.93
C LYS A 129 -7.20 -27.80 11.04
N VAL A 130 -7.80 -27.41 9.92
CA VAL A 130 -9.24 -27.18 9.84
C VAL A 130 -9.94 -28.55 9.81
N LYS A 131 -10.68 -28.88 10.87
CA LYS A 131 -11.61 -30.01 10.84
C LYS A 131 -12.89 -29.55 10.16
N TYR A 132 -13.21 -30.15 9.02
CA TYR A 132 -14.53 -30.05 8.43
C TYR A 132 -15.35 -31.22 8.99
N ASP A 133 -16.38 -30.93 9.77
CA ASP A 133 -17.26 -31.95 10.37
C ASP A 133 -18.23 -32.56 9.32
N GLY A 134 -17.70 -32.96 8.15
CA GLY A 134 -18.46 -33.60 7.07
C GLY A 134 -19.43 -32.70 6.29
N GLY A 135 -19.58 -31.43 6.66
CA GLY A 135 -20.27 -30.42 5.86
C GLY A 135 -19.38 -29.83 4.77
N ALA A 136 -19.97 -29.30 3.71
CA ALA A 136 -19.24 -28.46 2.75
C ALA A 136 -18.46 -27.37 3.51
N PRO A 137 -17.26 -26.97 3.06
CA PRO A 137 -16.59 -25.81 3.63
C PRO A 137 -17.61 -24.65 3.67
N PRO A 138 -17.68 -23.88 4.77
CA PRO A 138 -18.57 -22.72 4.79
C PRO A 138 -18.27 -21.91 3.52
N GLU A 139 -19.30 -21.46 2.81
CA GLU A 139 -19.13 -20.43 1.80
C GLU A 139 -18.46 -19.26 2.53
N TYR A 140 -17.14 -19.17 2.38
CA TYR A 140 -16.36 -18.08 2.93
C TYR A 140 -16.88 -16.86 2.18
N GLY A 141 -17.76 -16.08 2.83
CA GLY A 141 -18.18 -14.80 2.28
C GLY A 141 -16.94 -13.98 1.97
N GLU A 142 -16.98 -13.20 0.90
CA GLU A 142 -15.87 -12.45 0.33
C GLU A 142 -14.97 -11.84 1.43
N GLU A 143 -13.80 -12.45 1.60
CA GLU A 143 -12.89 -12.13 2.68
C GLU A 143 -12.15 -10.84 2.36
N LEU A 144 -12.55 -9.78 3.05
CA LEU A 144 -12.23 -8.41 2.67
C LEU A 144 -11.35 -7.74 3.73
N HIS A 145 -10.20 -7.24 3.32
CA HIS A 145 -9.34 -6.39 4.13
C HIS A 145 -9.56 -4.93 3.76
N TYR A 146 -9.51 -4.04 4.75
CA TYR A 146 -9.68 -2.61 4.53
C TYR A 146 -9.05 -1.81 5.65
N PHE A 147 -8.42 -0.69 5.30
CA PHE A 147 -7.93 0.32 6.23
C PHE A 147 -8.23 1.72 5.69
N GLU A 148 -8.28 2.70 6.58
CA GLU A 148 -8.39 4.11 6.23
C GLU A 148 -7.18 4.91 6.69
N VAL A 149 -6.92 6.01 6.01
CA VAL A 149 -5.92 7.02 6.34
C VAL A 149 -6.61 8.38 6.36
N THR A 150 -6.50 9.10 7.47
CA THR A 150 -6.98 10.47 7.60
C THR A 150 -5.81 11.44 7.42
N ILE A 151 -5.96 12.43 6.54
CA ILE A 151 -4.96 13.48 6.35
C ILE A 151 -5.19 14.56 7.41
N SER A 152 -4.42 14.51 8.49
CA SER A 152 -4.56 15.44 9.62
C SER A 152 -3.90 16.79 9.35
N GLN A 153 -2.78 16.81 8.61
CA GLN A 153 -2.10 18.03 8.15
C GLN A 153 -1.38 17.72 6.83
N VAL A 154 -1.25 18.72 5.96
CA VAL A 154 -0.55 18.59 4.67
C VAL A 154 -0.06 19.97 4.22
N ALA A 155 1.17 20.05 3.70
CA ALA A 155 1.68 21.27 3.06
C ALA A 155 1.10 21.42 1.64
N SER A 156 1.30 22.57 1.00
CA SER A 156 0.96 22.71 -0.42
C SER A 156 1.84 21.81 -1.27
N ASP A 157 1.31 21.34 -2.40
CA ASP A 157 2.06 20.65 -3.45
C ASP A 157 2.71 19.33 -2.99
N VAL A 158 2.14 18.69 -1.96
CA VAL A 158 2.55 17.37 -1.48
C VAL A 158 1.78 16.30 -2.25
N VAL A 159 2.51 15.42 -2.91
CA VAL A 159 1.97 14.20 -3.51
C VAL A 159 1.95 13.11 -2.45
N MET A 160 0.79 12.46 -2.33
CA MET A 160 0.54 11.33 -1.45
C MET A 160 0.01 10.16 -2.26
N ALA A 161 0.28 8.95 -1.77
CA ALA A 161 -0.28 7.74 -2.35
C ALA A 161 -0.72 6.76 -1.26
N ILE A 162 -1.91 6.18 -1.41
CA ILE A 162 -2.42 5.11 -0.55
C ILE A 162 -2.51 3.82 -1.34
N GLY A 163 -2.15 2.68 -0.75
CA GLY A 163 -2.31 1.41 -1.44
C GLY A 163 -1.73 0.21 -0.71
N LEU A 164 -1.15 -0.70 -1.50
CA LEU A 164 -0.66 -2.00 -1.05
C LEU A 164 0.75 -2.22 -1.60
N CYS A 165 1.68 -2.66 -0.76
CA CYS A 165 3.01 -3.06 -1.20
C CYS A 165 3.35 -4.43 -0.61
N THR A 166 4.07 -5.27 -1.36
CA THR A 166 4.77 -6.44 -0.82
C THR A 166 5.96 -6.03 0.05
N ARG A 167 6.59 -6.99 0.72
CA ARG A 167 7.82 -6.74 1.50
C ARG A 167 8.93 -7.69 1.04
N PRO A 168 10.15 -7.18 0.78
CA PRO A 168 10.57 -5.78 0.87
C PRO A 168 10.12 -4.93 -0.34
N TYR A 169 9.76 -3.66 -0.08
CA TYR A 169 9.46 -2.65 -1.11
C TYR A 169 10.51 -1.52 -1.06
N PRO A 170 10.94 -0.92 -2.19
CA PRO A 170 11.84 0.23 -2.17
C PRO A 170 11.15 1.42 -1.47
N SER A 171 11.52 1.67 -0.22
CA SER A 171 10.87 2.68 0.64
C SER A 171 11.04 4.13 0.18
N PHE A 172 11.80 4.37 -0.89
CA PHE A 172 12.00 5.66 -1.55
C PHE A 172 11.17 5.78 -2.84
N ARG A 173 10.08 5.02 -2.96
CA ARG A 173 9.15 5.02 -4.09
C ARG A 173 7.73 5.07 -3.57
N MET A 174 6.83 5.70 -4.29
CA MET A 174 5.39 5.68 -3.96
C MET A 174 4.78 4.30 -4.24
N PRO A 175 3.75 3.85 -3.50
CA PRO A 175 2.99 2.65 -3.84
C PRO A 175 2.48 2.66 -5.29
N GLY A 176 2.55 1.50 -5.96
CA GLY A 176 2.07 1.32 -7.34
C GLY A 176 3.14 1.51 -8.41
N TRP A 177 4.23 2.23 -8.13
CA TRP A 177 5.27 2.56 -9.11
C TRP A 177 6.25 1.44 -9.46
N ASN A 178 6.36 0.42 -8.60
CA ASN A 178 7.26 -0.71 -8.82
C ASN A 178 6.51 -2.02 -8.59
N ARG A 179 7.09 -3.12 -9.10
CA ARG A 179 6.50 -4.45 -9.08
C ARG A 179 6.01 -4.87 -7.70
N HIS A 180 4.92 -5.64 -7.71
CA HIS A 180 4.22 -6.17 -6.56
C HIS A 180 3.72 -5.06 -5.63
N SER A 181 3.22 -3.96 -6.22
CA SER A 181 2.59 -2.86 -5.48
C SER A 181 1.48 -2.18 -6.27
N ILE A 182 0.58 -1.57 -5.52
CA ILE A 182 -0.63 -0.93 -6.01
C ILE A 182 -0.78 0.40 -5.27
N GLY A 183 -1.13 1.47 -5.98
CA GLY A 183 -1.27 2.79 -5.39
C GLY A 183 -2.37 3.59 -6.06
N TRP A 184 -2.99 4.47 -5.28
CA TRP A 184 -3.82 5.58 -5.75
C TRP A 184 -3.10 6.87 -5.36
N HIS A 185 -2.89 7.79 -6.30
CA HIS A 185 -2.07 8.99 -6.14
C HIS A 185 -2.94 10.26 -6.08
N SER A 186 -2.48 11.26 -5.33
CA SER A 186 -3.28 12.42 -4.93
C SER A 186 -3.34 13.54 -5.94
N ASP A 187 -2.24 13.75 -6.65
CA ASP A 187 -1.99 14.85 -7.57
C ASP A 187 -2.85 14.77 -8.83
N ASP A 188 -3.03 13.57 -9.37
CA ASP A 188 -3.77 13.30 -10.60
C ASP A 188 -5.02 12.44 -10.38
N GLY A 189 -5.15 11.81 -9.21
CA GLY A 189 -6.25 10.90 -8.89
C GLY A 189 -6.16 9.54 -9.62
N ARG A 190 -5.01 9.20 -10.19
CA ARG A 190 -4.76 7.98 -10.94
C ARG A 190 -4.37 6.80 -10.06
N LYS A 191 -4.64 5.61 -10.57
CA LYS A 191 -4.26 4.34 -9.95
C LYS A 191 -3.08 3.74 -10.70
N PHE A 192 -2.23 3.04 -9.96
CA PHE A 192 -0.99 2.43 -10.43
C PHE A 192 -0.92 1.00 -9.91
N CYS A 193 -0.51 0.06 -10.74
CA CYS A 193 -0.26 -1.34 -10.37
C CYS A 193 0.93 -1.85 -11.17
N ASP A 194 2.07 -2.01 -10.50
CA ASP A 194 3.34 -2.37 -11.13
C ASP A 194 3.72 -1.42 -12.29
N ASP A 195 3.36 -0.14 -12.16
CA ASP A 195 3.30 0.82 -13.26
C ASP A 195 4.27 1.99 -13.06
N PRO A 196 5.38 2.04 -13.81
CA PRO A 196 6.32 3.16 -13.78
C PRO A 196 6.03 4.25 -14.83
N ASP A 197 4.95 4.12 -15.60
CA ASP A 197 4.69 4.83 -16.85
C ASP A 197 3.50 5.82 -16.78
N GLY A 198 3.04 6.15 -15.57
CA GLY A 198 2.11 7.26 -15.34
C GLY A 198 0.65 6.89 -15.07
N GLY A 199 0.37 5.60 -14.83
CA GLY A 199 -0.89 5.15 -14.24
C GLY A 199 -2.11 5.22 -15.15
N GLU A 200 -3.25 4.83 -14.59
CA GLU A 200 -4.56 4.83 -15.24
C GLU A 200 -5.51 5.85 -14.59
N ASP A 201 -6.32 6.53 -15.40
CA ASP A 201 -7.39 7.40 -14.91
C ASP A 201 -8.36 6.62 -14.02
N TYR A 202 -8.69 7.20 -12.86
CA TYR A 202 -9.53 6.52 -11.87
C TYR A 202 -10.47 7.46 -11.11
N SER A 203 -9.98 8.62 -10.69
CA SER A 203 -10.76 9.58 -9.91
C SER A 203 -10.28 11.00 -10.14
N ALA A 204 -10.97 11.98 -9.55
CA ALA A 204 -10.43 13.33 -9.44
C ALA A 204 -9.32 13.39 -8.37
N PRO A 205 -8.36 14.34 -8.48
CA PRO A 205 -7.35 14.59 -7.46
C PRO A 205 -7.92 14.74 -6.04
N TRP A 206 -7.09 14.41 -5.06
CA TRP A 206 -7.41 14.45 -3.63
C TRP A 206 -6.22 14.96 -2.81
N GLY A 207 -6.35 14.98 -1.48
CA GLY A 207 -5.23 15.35 -0.61
C GLY A 207 -5.51 16.56 0.28
N ASN A 208 -6.79 16.92 0.47
CA ASN A 208 -7.12 18.01 1.37
C ASN A 208 -6.96 17.56 2.82
N GLN A 209 -6.59 18.51 3.69
CA GLN A 209 -6.67 18.28 5.12
C GLN A 209 -8.10 17.87 5.51
N GLY A 210 -8.23 16.77 6.25
CA GLY A 210 -9.49 16.16 6.66
C GLY A 210 -10.04 15.10 5.71
N ASP A 211 -9.45 14.91 4.52
CA ASP A 211 -9.82 13.77 3.65
C ASP A 211 -9.54 12.45 4.38
N VAL A 212 -10.51 11.52 4.31
CA VAL A 212 -10.40 10.14 4.80
C VAL A 212 -10.36 9.22 3.58
N LEU A 213 -9.24 8.55 3.37
CA LEU A 213 -8.99 7.68 2.23
C LEU A 213 -9.01 6.23 2.68
N GLY A 214 -9.73 5.37 1.97
CA GLY A 214 -9.75 3.95 2.24
C GLY A 214 -9.09 3.13 1.14
N CYS A 215 -8.45 2.04 1.51
CA CYS A 215 -7.93 1.05 0.57
C CYS A 215 -8.42 -0.34 0.99
N GLY A 216 -9.10 -1.00 0.07
CA GLY A 216 -9.65 -2.33 0.26
C GLY A 216 -9.00 -3.38 -0.62
N TRP A 217 -8.89 -4.60 -0.10
CA TRP A 217 -8.30 -5.76 -0.77
C TRP A 217 -9.15 -6.99 -0.53
N GLN A 218 -9.50 -7.69 -1.60
CA GLN A 218 -10.18 -8.98 -1.54
C GLN A 218 -9.25 -10.04 -2.13
N SER A 219 -8.71 -10.90 -1.25
CA SER A 219 -7.69 -11.87 -1.64
C SER A 219 -8.19 -12.96 -2.59
N ASP A 220 -9.48 -13.26 -2.55
CA ASP A 220 -10.05 -14.41 -3.26
C ASP A 220 -10.14 -14.20 -4.77
N ASN A 221 -10.41 -12.96 -5.21
CA ASN A 221 -10.57 -12.58 -6.62
C ASN A 221 -9.55 -11.51 -7.05
N GLY A 222 -8.61 -11.16 -6.18
CA GLY A 222 -7.58 -10.17 -6.44
C GLY A 222 -8.14 -8.77 -6.71
N THR A 223 -9.24 -8.38 -6.06
CA THR A 223 -9.86 -7.06 -6.25
C THR A 223 -9.30 -6.03 -5.29
N VAL A 224 -8.94 -4.85 -5.81
CA VAL A 224 -8.61 -3.65 -5.04
C VAL A 224 -9.59 -2.54 -5.36
N TRP A 225 -10.00 -1.77 -4.35
CA TRP A 225 -10.79 -0.56 -4.53
C TRP A 225 -10.35 0.49 -3.51
N PHE A 226 -10.67 1.74 -3.83
CA PHE A 226 -10.43 2.86 -2.94
C PHE A 226 -11.72 3.57 -2.57
N THR A 227 -11.68 4.28 -1.45
CA THR A 227 -12.77 5.14 -0.99
C THR A 227 -12.23 6.51 -0.60
N ARG A 228 -13.08 7.53 -0.71
CA ARG A 228 -12.79 8.87 -0.19
C ARG A 228 -13.99 9.42 0.53
N ASN A 229 -13.77 9.86 1.77
CA ASN A 229 -14.78 10.45 2.65
C ASN A 229 -16.03 9.56 2.79
N GLY A 230 -15.84 8.25 2.75
CA GLY A 230 -16.89 7.23 2.84
C GLY A 230 -17.60 6.90 1.53
N VAL A 231 -17.17 7.46 0.40
CA VAL A 231 -17.70 7.16 -0.94
C VAL A 231 -16.76 6.19 -1.64
N LEU A 232 -17.32 5.16 -2.29
CA LEU A 232 -16.57 4.20 -3.12
C LEU A 232 -16.17 4.85 -4.46
N MET A 233 -14.89 4.78 -4.84
CA MET A 233 -14.40 5.32 -6.11
C MET A 233 -14.55 4.34 -7.28
N GLY A 234 -14.88 3.07 -7.00
CA GLY A 234 -15.00 1.99 -7.96
C GLY A 234 -13.91 0.94 -7.77
N GLN A 235 -13.98 -0.17 -8.51
CA GLN A 235 -12.88 -1.15 -8.52
C GLN A 235 -11.68 -0.54 -9.23
N ALA A 236 -10.53 -0.53 -8.56
CA ALA A 236 -9.27 -0.08 -9.15
C ALA A 236 -8.68 -1.19 -10.03
N TYR A 237 -8.58 -2.40 -9.49
CA TYR A 237 -8.06 -3.56 -10.19
C TYR A 237 -8.82 -4.82 -9.78
N THR A 238 -8.80 -5.84 -10.64
CA THR A 238 -9.44 -7.15 -10.43
C THR A 238 -8.56 -8.25 -11.01
N ASN A 239 -8.73 -9.49 -10.56
CA ASN A 239 -7.96 -10.64 -11.05
C ASN A 239 -6.44 -10.48 -10.87
N LEU A 240 -6.03 -9.73 -9.86
CA LEU A 240 -4.61 -9.57 -9.54
C LEU A 240 -4.03 -10.88 -9.01
N SER A 241 -2.76 -11.12 -9.34
CA SER A 241 -1.98 -12.22 -8.77
C SER A 241 -1.95 -12.10 -7.25
N PRO A 242 -2.11 -13.22 -6.51
CA PRO A 242 -2.08 -13.19 -5.06
C PRO A 242 -0.66 -12.91 -4.58
N HIS A 243 -0.49 -11.80 -3.87
CA HIS A 243 0.72 -11.46 -3.14
C HIS A 243 0.43 -11.29 -1.64
N VAL A 244 1.47 -11.41 -0.83
CA VAL A 244 1.43 -11.06 0.60
C VAL A 244 1.55 -9.54 0.72
N PHE A 245 0.43 -8.86 0.52
CA PHE A 245 0.33 -7.40 0.58
C PHE A 245 0.29 -6.87 2.00
N PHE A 246 0.88 -5.69 2.19
CA PHE A 246 0.80 -4.89 3.40
C PHE A 246 0.13 -3.55 3.07
N PRO A 247 -0.66 -2.97 3.98
CA PRO A 247 -1.12 -1.59 3.86
C PRO A 247 0.08 -0.67 3.62
N ALA A 248 -0.03 0.25 2.67
CA ALA A 248 1.05 1.16 2.35
C ALA A 248 0.55 2.59 2.17
N PHE A 249 1.41 3.54 2.53
CA PHE A 249 1.21 4.97 2.30
C PHE A 249 2.53 5.62 1.94
N GLY A 250 2.52 6.46 0.90
CA GLY A 250 3.68 7.24 0.47
C GLY A 250 3.40 8.73 0.47
N ALA A 251 4.44 9.53 0.70
CA ALA A 251 4.42 10.97 0.51
C ALA A 251 5.79 11.50 0.08
N ASP A 252 5.80 12.54 -0.74
CA ASP A 252 7.01 13.28 -1.16
C ASP A 252 7.26 14.56 -0.32
N GLY A 253 6.38 14.80 0.64
CA GLY A 253 6.02 16.11 1.15
C GLY A 253 5.70 16.11 2.64
N TYR A 254 5.62 17.30 3.26
CA TYR A 254 5.19 17.37 4.66
C TYR A 254 3.70 17.02 4.78
N CYS A 255 3.40 15.93 5.46
CA CYS A 255 2.05 15.59 5.86
C CYS A 255 2.03 14.85 7.20
N LYS A 256 0.89 14.92 7.88
CA LYS A 256 0.58 14.12 9.06
C LYS A 256 -0.66 13.30 8.76
N VAL A 257 -0.56 12.00 9.00
CA VAL A 257 -1.64 11.06 8.71
C VAL A 257 -1.92 10.13 9.88
N ASP A 258 -3.19 9.79 10.04
CA ASP A 258 -3.66 8.85 11.05
C ASP A 258 -4.31 7.63 10.38
N PHE A 259 -3.79 6.45 10.67
CA PHE A 259 -4.26 5.18 10.15
C PHE A 259 -5.39 4.64 11.03
N ASN A 260 -6.47 4.19 10.40
CA ASN A 260 -7.49 3.37 11.00
C ASN A 260 -7.43 1.98 10.39
N PHE A 261 -6.90 1.01 11.13
CA PHE A 261 -6.94 -0.42 10.77
C PHE A 261 -8.23 -1.10 11.26
N GLY A 262 -9.18 -0.29 11.76
CA GLY A 262 -10.50 -0.66 12.28
C GLY A 262 -10.61 -0.58 13.81
N GLN A 263 -9.63 0.05 14.48
CA GLN A 263 -9.71 0.40 15.91
C GLN A 263 -10.75 1.48 16.20
N SER A 264 -11.28 2.12 15.15
CA SER A 264 -12.40 3.05 15.19
C SER A 264 -13.33 2.75 14.02
N PRO A 265 -14.62 3.14 14.11
CA PRO A 265 -15.54 2.97 12.98
C PRO A 265 -14.98 3.62 11.72
N PHE A 266 -15.01 2.88 10.61
CA PHE A 266 -14.64 3.41 9.31
C PHE A 266 -15.63 4.48 8.84
N ARG A 267 -15.14 5.41 8.03
CA ARG A 267 -15.99 6.38 7.33
C ARG A 267 -16.78 5.71 6.22
N TYR A 268 -16.18 4.75 5.51
CA TYR A 268 -16.87 3.91 4.56
C TYR A 268 -17.79 2.91 5.27
N GLN A 269 -19.02 2.82 4.77
CA GLN A 269 -20.00 1.86 5.27
C GLN A 269 -20.08 0.69 4.30
N PHE A 270 -19.67 -0.49 4.76
CA PHE A 270 -19.79 -1.73 4.00
C PHE A 270 -21.26 -2.07 3.76
N LEU A 271 -21.55 -2.63 2.58
CA LEU A 271 -22.86 -3.21 2.33
C LEU A 271 -23.07 -4.44 3.22
N PRO A 272 -24.32 -4.80 3.59
CA PRO A 272 -24.59 -5.89 4.53
C PRO A 272 -24.00 -7.27 4.16
N PHE A 273 -23.67 -7.47 2.88
CA PHE A 273 -23.08 -8.71 2.36
C PHE A 273 -21.54 -8.68 2.26
N GLN A 274 -20.91 -7.50 2.41
CA GLN A 274 -19.45 -7.36 2.43
C GLN A 274 -18.94 -7.63 3.84
N ARG A 275 -18.36 -8.81 4.08
CA ARG A 275 -17.80 -9.18 5.39
C ARG A 275 -16.35 -8.72 5.49
N TRP A 276 -16.15 -7.55 6.08
CA TRP A 276 -14.82 -7.09 6.46
C TRP A 276 -14.20 -8.04 7.50
N LEU A 277 -12.98 -8.51 7.23
CA LEU A 277 -12.29 -9.59 7.94
C LEU A 277 -11.70 -9.20 9.29
N GLY A 278 -11.68 -7.92 9.68
CA GLY A 278 -11.23 -7.54 11.02
C GLY A 278 -12.21 -7.83 12.15
N SER A 279 -13.12 -8.79 11.92
CA SER A 279 -14.06 -9.44 12.85
C SER A 279 -14.76 -8.52 13.86
N TYR A 280 -16.03 -8.23 13.59
CA TYR A 280 -17.03 -8.22 14.65
C TYR A 280 -17.75 -9.57 14.63
N THR A 281 -17.46 -10.42 15.61
CA THR A 281 -18.47 -11.33 16.15
C THR A 281 -18.79 -10.77 17.53
N MET A 282 -19.88 -9.99 17.65
CA MET A 282 -20.48 -9.82 18.98
C MET A 282 -21.03 -11.17 19.40
N GLN A 283 -20.62 -11.62 20.60
CA GLN A 283 -21.26 -12.71 21.32
C GLN A 283 -22.70 -12.36 21.67
#